data_AF-A0A1E7F5E2-F1
#
_entry.id   AF-A0A1E7F5E2-F1
#
_cell.length_a   1.000
_cell.length_b   1.000
_cell.length_c   1.000
_cell.angle_alpha   90.00
_cell.angle_beta   90.00
_cell.angle_gamma   90.00
#
_symmetry.space_group_name_H-M   'P 1'
#
loop_
_entity.id
_entity.type
_entity.pdbx_description
1 polymer ?
#
loop_
_entity_poly.entity_id
_entity_poly.type
_entity_poly.pdbx_seq_one_letter_code
_entity_poly.pdbx_strand_id
1 'polypeptide(L)'
;DPWPGGLAQMYPYAEEILSEILQGVVPDAKKSCSSQVLSAPDCCGFFVQESETSAKNDVAAILFPGVDQLKSIQDIDASVGEERTLILFNKQFQRPADFGFGKGDISKKTVFDRFTHGFAFQEFACRGEDLKLTFEYPNWQSCIICEEEGKPDEEMPLLAEQIDRPNYENLEKKINEILPEPLWMRKMQEANAKGFKFQR
;
A
#
# COMPACT_ATOMS: atom_id res chain seq x y z
N ASP A 1 1.56 -11.52 8.44
CA ASP A 1 0.45 -10.57 8.52
C ASP A 1 0.17 -10.32 9.99
N PRO A 2 0.34 -9.09 10.52
CA PRO A 2 0.13 -8.80 11.94
C PRO A 2 -1.32 -8.99 12.40
N TRP A 3 -2.27 -9.20 11.48
CA TRP A 3 -3.69 -9.35 11.77
C TRP A 3 -4.13 -10.82 11.57
N PRO A 4 -4.20 -11.64 12.64
CA PRO A 4 -4.57 -13.06 12.52
C PRO A 4 -5.99 -13.29 11.98
N GLY A 5 -6.89 -12.30 12.08
CA GLY A 5 -8.23 -12.35 11.46
C GLY A 5 -8.37 -11.54 10.18
N GLY A 6 -7.26 -11.12 9.57
CA GLY A 6 -7.21 -10.48 8.25
C GLY A 6 -8.07 -9.22 8.14
N LEU A 7 -8.64 -9.01 6.96
CA LEU A 7 -9.40 -7.79 6.63
C LEU A 7 -10.58 -7.53 7.56
N ALA A 8 -11.25 -8.57 8.08
CA ALA A 8 -12.37 -8.41 8.99
C ALA A 8 -11.97 -7.76 10.32
N GLN A 9 -10.76 -8.05 10.81
CA GLN A 9 -10.22 -7.39 12.00
C GLN A 9 -9.69 -5.99 11.68
N MET A 10 -9.14 -5.79 10.49
CA MET A 10 -8.60 -4.49 10.07
C MET A 10 -9.69 -3.48 9.75
N TYR A 11 -10.86 -3.92 9.25
CA TYR A 11 -11.90 -3.05 8.70
C TYR A 11 -12.37 -1.95 9.65
N PRO A 12 -12.71 -2.22 10.92
CA PRO A 12 -13.18 -1.16 11.82
C PRO A 12 -12.14 -0.05 12.03
N TYR A 13 -10.86 -0.41 12.14
CA TYR A 13 -9.77 0.55 12.27
C TYR A 13 -9.54 1.32 10.96
N ALA A 14 -9.57 0.62 9.83
CA ALA A 14 -9.36 1.24 8.53
C ALA A 14 -10.50 2.18 8.14
N GLU A 15 -11.75 1.86 8.52
CA GLU A 15 -12.91 2.72 8.36
C GLU A 15 -12.77 4.02 9.16
N GLU A 16 -12.35 3.94 10.42
CA GLU A 16 -12.12 5.12 11.28
C GLU A 16 -11.00 6.00 10.71
N ILE A 17 -9.85 5.41 10.40
CA ILE A 17 -8.70 6.12 9.82
C ILE A 17 -9.08 6.79 8.50
N LEU A 18 -9.76 6.07 7.60
CA LEU A 18 -10.18 6.63 6.31
C LEU A 18 -11.15 7.80 6.51
N SER A 19 -12.11 7.67 7.42
CA SER A 19 -13.07 8.75 7.70
C SER A 19 -12.39 10.00 8.23
N GLU A 20 -11.42 9.86 9.14
CA GLU A 20 -10.61 10.98 9.64
C GLU A 20 -9.77 11.63 8.54
N ILE A 21 -9.12 10.83 7.69
CA ILE A 21 -8.36 11.33 6.54
C ILE A 21 -9.28 12.14 5.61
N LEU A 22 -10.44 11.59 5.23
CA LEU A 22 -11.35 12.27 4.33
C LEU A 22 -11.86 13.60 4.90
N GLN A 23 -12.18 13.64 6.20
CA GLN A 23 -12.56 14.87 6.90
C GLN A 23 -11.43 15.91 6.90
N GLY A 24 -10.18 15.48 7.07
CA GLY A 24 -9.03 16.37 7.03
C GLY A 24 -8.68 16.90 5.63
N VAL A 25 -9.02 16.15 4.58
CA VAL A 25 -8.73 16.53 3.19
C VAL A 25 -9.77 17.49 2.61
N VAL A 26 -11.04 17.39 3.00
CA VAL A 26 -12.11 18.30 2.56
C VAL A 26 -12.12 19.54 3.47
N PRO A 27 -11.71 20.74 3.00
CA PRO A 27 -11.46 21.89 3.88
C PRO A 27 -12.70 22.40 4.65
N ASP A 28 -13.89 22.17 4.08
CA ASP A 28 -15.19 22.53 4.63
C ASP A 28 -16.09 21.29 4.78
N ALA A 29 -15.48 20.20 5.25
CA ALA A 29 -16.15 18.92 5.45
C ALA A 29 -17.42 19.06 6.31
N LYS A 30 -18.54 18.49 5.84
CA LYS A 30 -19.67 18.19 6.72
C LYS A 30 -19.20 17.30 7.88
N LYS A 31 -19.82 17.47 9.05
CA LYS A 31 -19.43 16.76 10.28
C LYS A 31 -19.39 15.23 10.16
N SER A 32 -20.20 14.63 9.29
CA SER A 32 -20.29 13.18 9.12
C SER A 32 -19.77 12.74 7.76
N CYS A 33 -18.91 11.72 7.74
CA CYS A 33 -18.59 10.96 6.54
C CYS A 33 -19.70 9.92 6.30
N SER A 34 -20.21 9.84 5.07
CA SER A 34 -21.18 8.79 4.71
C SER A 34 -20.45 7.52 4.33
N SER A 35 -21.02 6.35 4.66
CA SER A 35 -20.46 5.05 4.30
C SER A 35 -21.52 4.06 3.81
N GLN A 36 -21.11 3.16 2.93
CA GLN A 36 -21.91 2.06 2.39
C GLN A 36 -21.05 0.81 2.27
N VAL A 37 -21.55 -0.34 2.74
CA VAL A 37 -20.87 -1.62 2.53
C VAL A 37 -21.08 -2.08 1.08
N LEU A 38 -19.98 -2.29 0.35
CA LEU A 38 -19.99 -2.85 -1.01
C LEU A 38 -19.91 -4.38 -0.98
N SER A 39 -19.11 -4.94 -0.08
CA SER A 39 -19.01 -6.38 0.14
C SER A 39 -18.63 -6.65 1.60
N ALA A 40 -19.56 -7.21 2.37
CA ALA A 40 -19.27 -7.63 3.74
C ALA A 40 -18.23 -8.77 3.81
N PRO A 41 -18.28 -9.81 2.94
CA PRO A 41 -17.29 -10.88 2.96
C PRO A 41 -15.85 -10.38 2.68
N ASP A 42 -15.71 -9.42 1.77
CA ASP A 42 -14.38 -8.89 1.39
C ASP A 42 -13.97 -7.68 2.22
N CYS A 43 -14.81 -7.27 3.18
CA CYS A 43 -14.63 -6.07 3.99
C CYS A 43 -14.39 -4.84 3.10
N CYS A 44 -15.20 -4.68 2.06
CA CYS A 44 -15.09 -3.59 1.11
C CYS A 44 -16.19 -2.55 1.36
N GLY A 45 -15.76 -1.30 1.55
CA GLY A 45 -16.63 -0.18 1.89
C GLY A 45 -16.46 0.99 0.91
N PHE A 46 -17.53 1.74 0.71
CA PHE A 46 -17.56 3.00 -0.02
C PHE A 46 -17.82 4.14 0.95
N PHE A 47 -17.03 5.20 0.84
CA PHE A 47 -17.07 6.35 1.73
C PHE A 47 -17.16 7.62 0.90
N VAL A 48 -17.96 8.59 1.36
CA VAL A 48 -18.01 9.92 0.77
C VAL A 48 -18.01 10.96 1.87
N GLN A 49 -17.01 11.84 1.83
CA GLN A 49 -16.98 13.06 2.61
C GLN A 49 -17.46 14.21 1.73
N GLU A 50 -18.60 14.77 2.12
CA GLU A 50 -19.21 15.89 1.41
C GLU A 50 -18.64 17.21 1.91
N SER A 51 -18.51 18.16 1.00
CA SER A 51 -18.24 19.58 1.28
C SER A 51 -19.54 20.31 1.63
N GLU A 52 -19.47 21.27 2.54
CA GLU A 52 -20.60 22.15 2.86
C GLU A 52 -20.91 23.16 1.74
N THR A 53 -19.89 23.56 0.97
CA THR A 53 -20.01 24.66 -0.01
C THR A 53 -20.16 24.17 -1.44
N SER A 54 -19.59 23.02 -1.83
CA SER A 54 -19.66 22.56 -3.21
C SER A 54 -19.45 21.06 -3.38
N ALA A 55 -20.37 20.39 -4.08
CA ALA A 55 -20.24 18.99 -4.43
C ALA A 55 -18.96 18.65 -5.22
N LYS A 56 -18.36 19.62 -5.93
CA LYS A 56 -17.09 19.40 -6.65
C LYS A 56 -15.91 19.11 -5.71
N ASN A 57 -16.01 19.56 -4.46
CA ASN A 57 -15.00 19.35 -3.44
C ASN A 57 -15.24 18.07 -2.63
N ASP A 58 -16.30 17.32 -2.93
CA ASP A 58 -16.52 16.03 -2.29
C ASP A 58 -15.39 15.07 -2.65
N VAL A 59 -14.96 14.28 -1.67
CA VAL A 59 -13.96 13.23 -1.85
C VAL A 59 -14.61 11.89 -1.54
N ALA A 60 -14.48 10.96 -2.48
CA ALA A 60 -14.98 9.61 -2.38
C ALA A 60 -13.82 8.62 -2.25
N ALA A 61 -14.03 7.53 -1.52
CA ALA A 61 -13.05 6.48 -1.36
C ALA A 61 -13.68 5.08 -1.35
N ILE A 62 -12.96 4.11 -1.91
CA ILE A 62 -13.29 2.68 -1.81
C ILE A 62 -12.20 2.03 -0.96
N LEU A 63 -12.59 1.47 0.18
CA LEU A 63 -11.72 0.77 1.12
C LEU A 63 -11.65 -0.73 0.78
N PHE A 64 -10.42 -1.27 0.73
CA PHE A 64 -10.12 -2.66 0.44
C PHE A 64 -10.78 -3.24 -0.82
N PRO A 65 -10.84 -2.53 -1.96
CA PRO A 65 -11.41 -3.10 -3.17
C PRO A 65 -10.64 -4.35 -3.61
N GLY A 66 -11.37 -5.45 -3.79
CA GLY A 66 -10.90 -6.71 -4.35
C GLY A 66 -11.20 -6.82 -5.85
N VAL A 67 -10.88 -7.98 -6.41
CA VAL A 67 -11.08 -8.29 -7.84
C VAL A 67 -12.57 -8.41 -8.20
N ASP A 68 -13.41 -8.79 -7.23
CA ASP A 68 -14.85 -8.98 -7.41
C ASP A 68 -15.62 -7.64 -7.45
N GLN A 69 -15.02 -6.56 -6.94
CA GLN A 69 -15.63 -5.23 -6.95
C GLN A 69 -15.33 -4.43 -8.22
N LEU A 70 -14.78 -5.03 -9.28
CA LEU A 70 -14.50 -4.33 -10.54
C LEU A 70 -15.71 -3.55 -11.08
N LYS A 71 -16.90 -4.17 -11.05
CA LYS A 71 -18.13 -3.52 -11.51
C LYS A 71 -18.54 -2.36 -10.60
N SER A 72 -18.48 -2.55 -9.28
CA SER A 72 -18.75 -1.49 -8.31
C SER A 72 -17.81 -0.30 -8.47
N ILE A 73 -16.51 -0.54 -8.73
CA ILE A 73 -15.54 0.52 -9.00
C ILE A 73 -15.95 1.33 -10.24
N GLN A 74 -16.38 0.67 -11.32
CA GLN A 74 -16.86 1.35 -12.53
C GLN A 74 -18.09 2.21 -12.27
N ASP A 75 -19.06 1.65 -11.55
CA ASP A 75 -20.32 2.34 -11.27
C ASP A 75 -20.10 3.53 -10.34
N ILE A 76 -19.16 3.41 -9.38
CA ILE A 76 -18.76 4.50 -8.49
C ILE A 76 -17.96 5.57 -9.25
N ASP A 77 -16.96 5.21 -10.06
CA ASP A 77 -16.19 6.19 -10.86
C ASP A 77 -17.11 6.99 -11.79
N ALA A 78 -18.07 6.33 -12.45
CA ALA A 78 -19.07 7.00 -13.26
C ALA A 78 -19.99 7.92 -12.43
N SER A 79 -20.37 7.51 -11.22
CA SER A 79 -21.19 8.32 -10.31
C SER A 79 -20.43 9.54 -9.80
N VAL A 80 -19.17 9.37 -9.38
CA VAL A 80 -18.28 10.43 -8.90
C VAL A 80 -18.01 11.44 -10.02
N GLY A 81 -17.80 10.96 -11.24
CA GLY A 81 -17.55 11.80 -12.42
C GLY A 81 -16.14 12.39 -12.44
N GLU A 82 -15.89 13.28 -13.39
CA GLU A 82 -14.54 13.78 -13.68
C GLU A 82 -14.06 14.88 -12.72
N GLU A 83 -14.98 15.57 -12.04
CA GLU A 83 -14.65 16.75 -11.22
C GLU A 83 -14.32 16.42 -9.76
N ARG A 84 -14.74 15.25 -9.28
CA ARG A 84 -14.58 14.84 -7.87
C ARG A 84 -13.45 13.82 -7.73
N THR A 85 -12.82 13.82 -6.58
CA THR A 85 -11.71 12.90 -6.30
C THR A 85 -12.25 11.54 -5.86
N LEU A 86 -11.78 10.47 -6.51
CA LEU A 86 -12.02 9.08 -6.10
C LEU A 86 -10.71 8.41 -5.71
N ILE A 87 -10.67 7.85 -4.51
CA ILE A 87 -9.51 7.16 -3.93
C ILE A 87 -9.77 5.66 -3.86
N LEU A 88 -8.82 4.84 -4.30
CA LEU A 88 -8.78 3.41 -3.99
C LEU A 88 -7.84 3.20 -2.81
N PHE A 89 -8.39 2.96 -1.62
CA PHE A 89 -7.62 2.84 -0.39
C PHE A 89 -7.33 1.37 -0.09
N ASN A 90 -6.04 1.02 -0.02
CA ASN A 90 -5.56 -0.35 0.25
C ASN A 90 -6.18 -1.43 -0.67
N LYS A 91 -6.12 -1.23 -2.00
CA LYS A 91 -6.58 -2.25 -2.98
C LYS A 91 -5.86 -3.60 -2.79
N GLN A 92 -6.59 -4.69 -3.01
CA GLN A 92 -6.07 -6.06 -2.80
C GLN A 92 -5.38 -6.66 -4.05
N PHE A 93 -5.53 -6.03 -5.21
CA PHE A 93 -4.95 -6.47 -6.49
C PHE A 93 -3.76 -5.60 -6.90
N GLN A 94 -2.81 -6.15 -7.66
CA GLN A 94 -1.58 -5.46 -8.07
C GLN A 94 -1.43 -5.31 -9.59
N ARG A 95 -2.03 -6.20 -10.37
CA ARG A 95 -1.91 -6.21 -11.84
C ARG A 95 -3.23 -6.60 -12.52
N PRO A 96 -3.44 -6.22 -13.79
CA PRO A 96 -4.65 -6.58 -14.53
C PRO A 96 -4.97 -8.09 -14.54
N ALA A 97 -3.93 -8.93 -14.54
CA ALA A 97 -4.04 -10.38 -14.53
C ALA A 97 -4.71 -10.95 -13.26
N ASP A 98 -4.71 -10.22 -12.15
CA ASP A 98 -5.29 -10.69 -10.89
C ASP A 98 -6.82 -10.82 -10.99
N PHE A 99 -7.46 -10.13 -11.95
CA PHE A 99 -8.91 -10.19 -12.18
C PHE A 99 -9.37 -11.46 -12.94
N GLY A 100 -8.44 -12.33 -13.32
CA GLY A 100 -8.75 -13.59 -13.99
C GLY A 100 -9.04 -13.45 -15.49
N PHE A 101 -9.45 -14.57 -16.08
CA PHE A 101 -9.59 -14.72 -17.53
C PHE A 101 -10.66 -13.77 -18.11
N GLY A 102 -10.31 -13.05 -19.18
CA GLY A 102 -11.22 -12.17 -19.91
C GLY A 102 -11.49 -10.79 -19.28
N LYS A 103 -10.98 -10.51 -18.07
CA LYS A 103 -11.18 -9.20 -17.39
C LYS A 103 -9.96 -8.27 -17.45
N GLY A 104 -8.82 -8.72 -17.97
CA GLY A 104 -7.56 -7.97 -17.97
C GLY A 104 -7.64 -6.61 -18.68
N ASP A 105 -8.25 -6.54 -19.86
CA ASP A 105 -8.36 -5.28 -20.61
C ASP A 105 -9.30 -4.27 -19.92
N ILE A 106 -10.36 -4.78 -19.30
CA ILE A 106 -11.34 -3.97 -18.59
C ILE A 106 -10.73 -3.43 -17.31
N SER A 107 -10.08 -4.29 -16.50
CA SER A 107 -9.42 -3.86 -15.27
C SER A 107 -8.28 -2.89 -15.54
N LYS A 108 -7.52 -3.09 -16.62
CA LYS A 108 -6.49 -2.15 -17.08
C LYS A 108 -7.07 -0.75 -17.29
N LYS A 109 -8.11 -0.61 -18.10
CA LYS A 109 -8.72 0.69 -18.39
C LYS A 109 -9.40 1.32 -17.18
N THR A 110 -10.17 0.53 -16.43
CA THR A 110 -10.96 1.00 -15.30
C THR A 110 -10.09 1.41 -14.11
N VAL A 111 -8.98 0.71 -13.88
CA VAL A 111 -8.18 0.92 -12.67
C VAL A 111 -6.78 1.41 -12.98
N PHE A 112 -6.01 0.65 -13.75
CA PHE A 112 -4.57 0.89 -13.87
C PHE A 112 -4.21 2.08 -14.79
N ASP A 113 -5.02 2.36 -15.79
CA ASP A 113 -4.84 3.53 -16.68
C ASP A 113 -5.56 4.79 -16.11
N ARG A 114 -6.57 4.59 -15.24
CA ARG A 114 -7.45 5.64 -14.71
C ARG A 114 -6.92 6.28 -13.42
N PHE A 115 -6.33 5.48 -12.54
CA PHE A 115 -5.85 5.93 -11.24
C PHE A 115 -4.33 6.05 -11.25
N THR A 116 -3.83 7.02 -10.50
CA THR A 116 -2.41 7.18 -10.23
C THR A 116 -2.14 6.84 -8.76
N HIS A 117 -0.92 6.44 -8.45
CA HIS A 117 -0.53 6.25 -7.06
C HIS A 117 -0.44 7.62 -6.39
N GLY A 118 -1.01 7.75 -5.19
CA GLY A 118 -0.76 8.90 -4.31
C GLY A 118 0.27 8.54 -3.23
N PHE A 119 0.05 7.40 -2.57
CA PHE A 119 0.91 6.86 -1.53
C PHE A 119 0.97 5.33 -1.62
N ALA A 120 2.12 4.75 -1.30
CA ALA A 120 2.26 3.32 -1.07
C ALA A 120 3.34 3.04 -0.03
N PHE A 121 3.15 1.98 0.75
CA PHE A 121 4.14 1.46 1.67
C PHE A 121 4.15 -0.07 1.58
N GLN A 122 5.33 -0.65 1.38
CA GLN A 122 5.50 -2.09 1.25
C GLN A 122 6.77 -2.54 1.95
N GLU A 123 6.65 -3.60 2.74
CA GLU A 123 7.79 -4.29 3.35
C GLU A 123 7.88 -5.70 2.78
N PHE A 124 9.07 -6.09 2.36
CA PHE A 124 9.33 -7.46 1.89
C PHE A 124 10.80 -7.82 2.00
N ALA A 125 11.08 -9.12 2.02
CA ALA A 125 12.44 -9.61 2.03
C ALA A 125 13.03 -9.63 0.61
N CYS A 126 14.22 -9.06 0.43
CA CYS A 126 15.00 -9.17 -0.80
C CYS A 126 16.39 -9.68 -0.45
N ARG A 127 16.75 -10.86 -0.98
CA ARG A 127 18.02 -11.55 -0.61
C ARG A 127 18.18 -11.80 0.89
N GLY A 128 17.06 -11.93 1.61
CA GLY A 128 17.03 -12.10 3.06
C GLY A 128 17.11 -10.79 3.85
N GLU A 129 17.40 -9.66 3.22
CA GLU A 129 17.34 -8.34 3.86
C GLU A 129 15.90 -7.85 3.91
N ASP A 130 15.52 -7.18 5.00
CA ASP A 130 14.24 -6.49 5.10
C ASP A 130 14.28 -5.17 4.34
N LEU A 131 13.38 -5.04 3.35
CA LEU A 131 13.34 -3.91 2.44
C LEU A 131 12.02 -3.15 2.62
N LYS A 132 12.13 -1.83 2.79
CA LYS A 132 11.03 -0.87 2.76
C LYS A 132 10.98 -0.17 1.42
N LEU A 133 9.83 -0.25 0.77
CA LEU A 133 9.54 0.42 -0.48
C LEU A 133 8.38 1.39 -0.26
N THR A 134 8.66 2.67 -0.39
CA THR A 134 7.68 3.75 -0.23
C THR A 134 7.42 4.42 -1.57
N PHE A 135 6.19 4.89 -1.76
CA PHE A 135 5.83 5.84 -2.80
C PHE A 135 5.15 7.02 -2.14
N GLU A 136 5.67 8.21 -2.39
CA GLU A 136 5.02 9.47 -2.09
C GLU A 136 5.04 10.28 -3.38
N TYR A 137 3.87 10.64 -3.89
CA TYR A 137 3.77 11.20 -5.23
C TYR A 137 4.76 12.37 -5.42
N PRO A 138 5.65 12.32 -6.44
CA PRO A 138 5.64 11.41 -7.60
C PRO A 138 6.67 10.26 -7.55
N ASN A 139 7.38 10.05 -6.44
CA ASN A 139 8.61 9.25 -6.41
C ASN A 139 8.48 7.98 -5.56
N TRP A 140 9.12 6.91 -6.04
CA TRP A 140 9.47 5.74 -5.26
C TRP A 140 10.81 5.94 -4.56
N GLN A 141 10.88 5.49 -3.31
CA GLN A 141 12.09 5.39 -2.51
C GLN A 141 12.23 3.96 -1.98
N SER A 142 13.47 3.49 -1.86
CA SER A 142 13.76 2.16 -1.31
C SER A 142 14.91 2.23 -0.31
N CYS A 143 14.73 1.55 0.81
CA CYS A 143 15.79 1.34 1.80
C CYS A 143 15.76 -0.09 2.32
N ILE A 144 16.91 -0.55 2.81
CA ILE A 144 16.99 -1.76 3.63
C ILE A 144 17.07 -1.38 5.10
N ILE A 145 16.51 -2.23 5.95
CA ILE A 145 16.62 -2.14 7.39
C ILE A 145 17.75 -3.06 7.82
N CYS A 146 18.84 -2.48 8.33
CA CYS A 146 19.97 -3.23 8.85
C CYS A 146 19.79 -3.43 10.36
N GLU A 147 19.38 -4.63 10.75
CA GLU A 147 19.26 -5.01 12.15
C GLU A 147 20.61 -5.52 12.71
N GLU A 148 21.19 -4.76 13.64
CA GLU A 148 22.35 -5.15 14.44
C GLU A 148 21.99 -5.26 15.93
N GLU A 149 22.23 -6.41 16.56
CA GLU A 149 21.87 -6.62 17.96
C GLU A 149 22.64 -5.63 18.87
N GLY A 150 21.86 -4.83 19.62
CA GLY A 150 22.36 -3.81 20.55
C GLY A 150 22.48 -2.42 19.96
N LYS A 151 22.09 -2.22 18.70
CA LYS A 151 22.03 -0.91 18.03
C LYS A 151 20.61 -0.61 17.56
N PRO A 152 20.25 0.68 17.39
CA PRO A 152 19.02 1.04 16.70
C PRO A 152 19.09 0.57 15.25
N ASP A 153 17.94 0.21 14.69
CA ASP A 153 17.81 -0.17 13.29
C ASP A 153 18.32 0.97 12.39
N GLU A 154 19.21 0.64 11.46
CA GLU A 154 19.75 1.60 10.51
C GLU A 154 19.04 1.43 9.16
N GLU A 155 18.44 2.52 8.67
CA GLU A 155 17.85 2.55 7.34
C GLU A 155 18.90 2.99 6.31
N MET A 156 19.18 2.13 5.34
CA MET A 156 20.16 2.39 4.29
C MET A 156 19.47 2.54 2.93
N PRO A 157 19.49 3.74 2.32
CA PRO A 157 18.91 3.95 0.99
C PRO A 157 19.58 3.07 -0.07
N LEU A 158 18.78 2.47 -0.95
CA LEU A 158 19.27 1.59 -2.02
C LEU A 158 19.41 2.33 -3.35
N LEU A 159 18.27 2.79 -3.89
CA LEU A 159 18.18 3.44 -5.20
C LEU A 159 17.88 4.93 -5.02
N ALA A 160 18.29 5.72 -6.00
CA ALA A 160 17.82 7.10 -6.09
C ALA A 160 16.30 7.13 -6.31
N GLU A 161 15.68 8.25 -5.94
CA GLU A 161 14.27 8.51 -6.21
C GLU A 161 13.94 8.35 -7.70
N GLN A 162 12.82 7.69 -7.98
CA GLN A 162 12.42 7.36 -9.35
C GLN A 162 10.91 7.29 -9.49
N ILE A 163 10.41 7.64 -10.67
CA ILE A 163 8.96 7.65 -10.96
C ILE A 163 8.41 6.23 -11.07
N ASP A 164 9.20 5.32 -11.66
CA ASP A 164 8.79 3.94 -11.88
C ASP A 164 9.10 3.07 -10.67
N ARG A 165 8.19 2.16 -10.32
CA ARG A 165 8.40 1.24 -9.21
C ARG A 165 9.62 0.35 -9.51
N PRO A 166 10.62 0.29 -8.62
CA PRO A 166 11.77 -0.59 -8.82
C PRO A 166 11.32 -2.06 -8.83
N ASN A 167 11.87 -2.82 -9.78
CA ASN A 167 11.66 -4.26 -9.83
C ASN A 167 12.62 -4.98 -8.86
N TYR A 168 12.32 -6.25 -8.57
CA TYR A 168 13.11 -7.06 -7.64
C TYR A 168 14.58 -7.19 -8.06
N GLU A 169 14.85 -7.39 -9.36
CA GLU A 169 16.20 -7.57 -9.90
C GLU A 169 17.09 -6.33 -9.68
N ASN A 170 16.53 -5.13 -9.86
CA ASN A 170 17.24 -3.87 -9.63
C ASN A 170 17.59 -3.69 -8.14
N LEU A 171 16.66 -4.04 -7.25
CA LEU A 171 16.87 -3.99 -5.81
C LEU A 171 17.92 -5.00 -5.37
N GLU A 172 17.80 -6.26 -5.81
CA GLU A 172 18.75 -7.32 -5.51
C GLU A 172 20.17 -6.97 -6.00
N LYS A 173 20.29 -6.47 -7.23
CA LYS A 173 21.58 -6.02 -7.75
C LYS A 173 22.19 -4.94 -6.86
N LYS A 174 21.40 -3.95 -6.44
CA LYS A 174 21.89 -2.87 -5.59
C LYS A 174 22.29 -3.33 -4.20
N ILE A 175 21.53 -4.26 -3.61
CA ILE A 175 21.89 -4.90 -2.34
C ILE A 175 23.21 -5.66 -2.46
N ASN A 176 23.42 -6.42 -3.54
CA ASN A 176 24.69 -7.12 -3.78
C ASN A 176 25.88 -6.15 -3.90
N GLU A 177 25.69 -4.96 -4.46
CA GLU A 177 26.72 -3.92 -4.57
C GLU A 177 27.10 -3.34 -3.20
N ILE A 178 26.12 -3.10 -2.32
CA ILE A 178 26.33 -2.41 -1.03
C ILE A 178 26.67 -3.38 0.10
N LEU A 179 26.06 -4.58 0.07
CA LEU A 179 26.24 -5.65 1.05
C LEU A 179 26.67 -6.93 0.32
N PRO A 180 27.93 -7.08 -0.12
CA PRO A 180 28.35 -8.23 -0.93
C PRO A 180 28.15 -9.58 -0.23
N GLU A 181 28.30 -9.61 1.09
CA GLU A 181 28.09 -10.82 1.89
C GLU A 181 26.59 -11.05 2.16
N PRO A 182 26.07 -12.25 1.89
CA PRO A 182 24.66 -12.55 2.15
C PRO A 182 24.36 -12.54 3.65
N LEU A 183 23.11 -12.21 4.01
CA LEU A 183 22.69 -12.06 5.41
C LEU A 183 23.10 -13.24 6.30
N TRP A 184 22.90 -14.48 5.84
CA TRP A 184 23.23 -15.67 6.63
C TRP A 184 24.72 -15.74 6.99
N MET A 185 25.61 -15.29 6.09
CA MET A 185 27.06 -15.30 6.34
C MET A 185 27.40 -14.23 7.38
N ARG A 186 26.82 -13.04 7.27
CA ARG A 186 26.98 -11.95 8.25
C ARG A 186 26.46 -12.35 9.63
N LYS A 187 25.27 -12.98 9.71
CA LYS A 187 24.70 -13.50 10.96
C LYS A 187 25.53 -14.66 11.56
N MET A 188 26.13 -15.51 10.73
CA MET A 188 27.06 -16.55 11.21
C MET A 188 28.37 -15.96 11.75
N GLN A 189 28.92 -14.92 11.11
CA GLN A 189 30.08 -14.21 11.63
C GLN A 189 29.76 -13.50 12.95
N GLU A 190 28.60 -12.84 13.04
CA GLU A 190 28.10 -12.21 14.27
C GLU A 190 27.95 -13.24 15.40
N ALA A 191 27.32 -14.38 15.12
CA ALA A 191 27.17 -15.48 16.08
C ALA A 191 28.53 -16.07 16.51
N ASN A 192 29.49 -16.20 15.60
CA ASN A 192 30.85 -16.64 15.94
C ASN A 192 31.58 -15.62 16.81
N ALA A 193 31.42 -14.32 16.54
CA ALA A 193 32.05 -13.25 17.30
C ALA A 193 31.46 -13.08 18.71
N LYS A 194 30.14 -13.23 18.84
CA LYS A 194 29.41 -13.07 20.11
C LYS A 194 29.25 -14.38 20.90
N GLY A 195 29.60 -15.51 20.29
CA GLY A 195 29.32 -16.86 20.78
C GLY A 195 27.90 -17.31 20.46
N PHE A 196 27.71 -18.58 20.12
CA PHE A 196 26.37 -19.15 19.90
C PHE A 196 25.55 -19.04 21.19
N LYS A 197 24.55 -18.15 21.21
CA LYS A 197 23.49 -18.17 22.22
C LYS A 197 22.56 -19.35 21.93
N PHE A 198 23.01 -20.57 22.22
CA PHE A 198 22.06 -21.66 22.47
C PHE A 198 21.28 -21.29 23.74
N GLN A 199 19.96 -21.29 23.60
CA GLN A 199 18.94 -20.88 24.57
C GLN A 199 19.26 -21.23 26.03
N ARG A 200 18.91 -20.31 26.94
CA ARG A 200 18.37 -20.69 28.25
C ARG A 200 16.86 -20.70 28.16
#